data_AF-A0A957U0T2-F1
#
_entry.id   AF-A0A957U0T2-F1
#
_cell.length_a   1.000
_cell.length_b   1.000
_cell.length_c   1.000
_cell.angle_alpha   90.00
_cell.angle_beta   90.00
_cell.angle_gamma   90.00
#
_symmetry.space_group_name_H-M   'P 1'
#
loop_
_entity.id
_entity.type
_entity.pdbx_description
1 polymer ?
#
loop_
_entity_poly.entity_id
_entity_poly.type
_entity_poly.pdbx_seq_one_letter_code
_entity_poly.pdbx_strand_id
1 'polypeptide(L)'
;MMMHPNLLLNRAELEEIKQKVARYPWARQAYALLQTNADDWAARTISVPDTGGGFYHAADPAEHLITLEHYALSQAARDMGLMYQFTDEPRYRDQVQAILLAYADKYLTYEIHDKAKRTGNEAHAGGRATSQGINEAMWGIPLAWAYDLVYNGLTPDARTRIESELLRPAAEIIMDNNEGRHNHQTWYNAGV
;
A
#
# COMPACT_ATOMS: atom_id res chain seq x y z
N MET A 1 17.73 -16.94 4.77
CA MET A 1 16.49 -16.30 4.26
C MET A 1 15.87 -15.53 5.41
N MET A 2 15.45 -14.28 5.18
CA MET A 2 14.64 -13.57 6.17
C MET A 2 13.31 -14.29 6.32
N MET A 3 12.78 -14.37 7.56
CA MET A 3 11.45 -14.91 7.78
C MET A 3 10.42 -13.83 7.50
N HIS A 4 9.32 -14.20 6.85
CA HIS A 4 8.17 -13.32 6.62
C HIS A 4 6.92 -13.88 7.31
N PRO A 5 6.00 -13.02 7.81
CA PRO A 5 6.13 -11.56 7.88
C PRO A 5 7.12 -11.11 8.97
N ASN A 6 7.78 -9.97 8.76
CA ASN A 6 8.75 -9.38 9.69
C ASN A 6 8.91 -7.86 9.54
N LEU A 7 7.91 -7.16 8.97
CA LEU A 7 7.93 -5.69 8.88
C LEU A 7 7.29 -5.04 10.12
N LEU A 8 5.97 -5.09 10.23
CA LEU A 8 5.22 -4.53 11.37
C LEU A 8 4.67 -5.60 12.30
N LEU A 9 4.60 -6.85 11.84
CA LEU A 9 4.20 -7.99 12.63
C LEU A 9 5.09 -9.18 12.31
N ASN A 10 5.36 -10.00 13.32
CA ASN A 10 5.91 -11.34 13.17
C ASN A 10 4.89 -12.42 13.57
N ARG A 11 5.26 -13.70 13.40
CA ARG A 11 4.38 -14.83 13.71
C ARG A 11 3.92 -14.87 15.16
N ALA A 12 4.79 -14.51 16.12
CA ALA A 12 4.42 -14.53 17.54
C ALA A 12 3.37 -13.46 17.85
N GLU A 13 3.48 -12.27 17.25
CA GLU A 13 2.51 -11.18 17.40
C GLU A 13 1.17 -11.50 16.73
N LEU A 14 1.17 -12.20 15.59
CA LEU A 14 -0.05 -12.71 14.97
C LEU A 14 -0.81 -13.69 15.88
N GLU A 15 -0.09 -14.60 16.56
CA GLU A 15 -0.70 -15.51 17.53
C GLU A 15 -1.21 -14.78 18.78
N GLU A 16 -0.50 -13.75 19.26
CA GLU A 16 -0.98 -12.90 20.34
C GLU A 16 -2.28 -12.18 19.95
N ILE A 17 -2.37 -11.69 18.70
CA ILE A 17 -3.60 -11.07 18.19
C ILE A 17 -4.75 -12.08 18.19
N LYS A 18 -4.55 -13.31 17.71
CA LYS A 18 -5.59 -14.37 17.76
C LYS A 18 -6.08 -14.62 19.18
N GLN A 19 -5.18 -14.66 20.16
CA GLN A 19 -5.54 -14.80 21.58
C GLN A 19 -6.33 -13.59 22.11
N LYS A 20 -5.95 -12.37 21.72
CA LYS A 20 -6.69 -11.15 22.08
C LYS A 20 -8.10 -11.16 21.47
N VAL A 21 -8.25 -11.58 20.22
CA VAL A 21 -9.55 -11.74 19.56
C VAL A 21 -10.42 -12.75 20.32
N ALA A 22 -9.88 -13.90 20.72
CA ALA A 22 -10.63 -14.87 21.53
C ALA A 22 -11.11 -14.29 22.88
N ARG A 23 -10.27 -13.46 23.52
CA ARG A 23 -10.50 -12.97 24.89
C ARG A 23 -11.35 -11.70 24.98
N TYR A 24 -11.11 -10.71 24.13
CA TYR A 24 -11.62 -9.35 24.34
C TYR A 24 -12.69 -8.95 23.31
N PRO A 25 -13.86 -8.42 23.73
CA PRO A 25 -14.90 -7.98 22.81
C PRO A 25 -14.44 -6.92 21.80
N TRP A 26 -13.64 -5.93 22.25
CA TRP A 26 -13.13 -4.88 21.36
C TRP A 26 -12.21 -5.44 20.26
N ALA A 27 -11.43 -6.48 20.59
CA ALA A 27 -10.53 -7.12 19.62
C ALA A 27 -11.33 -7.93 18.59
N ARG A 28 -12.41 -8.61 19.01
CA ARG A 28 -13.35 -9.26 18.07
C ARG A 28 -14.00 -8.26 17.12
N GLN A 29 -14.41 -7.11 17.64
CA GLN A 29 -15.01 -6.07 16.80
C GLN A 29 -14.02 -5.52 15.77
N ALA A 30 -12.77 -5.25 16.18
CA ALA A 30 -11.72 -4.80 15.27
C ALA A 30 -11.41 -5.86 14.20
N TYR A 31 -11.30 -7.14 14.60
CA TYR A 31 -11.10 -8.25 13.67
C TYR A 31 -12.28 -8.40 12.69
N ALA A 32 -13.52 -8.28 13.16
CA ALA A 32 -14.69 -8.38 12.31
C ALA A 32 -14.74 -7.26 11.25
N LEU A 33 -14.38 -6.02 11.63
CA LEU A 33 -14.27 -4.91 10.67
C LEU A 33 -13.18 -5.16 9.63
N LEU A 34 -12.01 -5.63 10.06
CA LEU A 34 -10.92 -6.03 9.17
C LEU A 34 -11.37 -7.12 8.19
N GLN A 35 -12.06 -8.14 8.71
CA GLN A 35 -12.56 -9.26 7.93
C GLN A 35 -13.60 -8.79 6.90
N THR A 36 -14.58 -7.98 7.28
CA THR A 36 -15.58 -7.43 6.34
C THR A 36 -14.92 -6.65 5.21
N ASN A 37 -13.96 -5.77 5.53
CA ASN A 37 -13.26 -5.01 4.49
C ASN A 37 -12.48 -5.93 3.53
N ALA A 38 -11.76 -6.92 4.09
CA ALA A 38 -10.99 -7.85 3.28
C ALA A 38 -11.89 -8.74 2.41
N ASP A 39 -13.01 -9.21 2.94
CA ASP A 39 -14.00 -10.01 2.21
C ASP A 39 -14.58 -9.24 1.03
N ASP A 40 -14.98 -7.98 1.25
CA ASP A 40 -15.54 -7.12 0.21
C ASP A 40 -14.55 -6.88 -0.94
N TRP A 41 -13.25 -6.73 -0.64
CA TRP A 41 -12.22 -6.54 -1.65
C TRP A 41 -11.77 -7.83 -2.33
N ALA A 42 -11.76 -8.95 -1.61
CA ALA A 42 -11.44 -10.27 -2.16
C ALA A 42 -12.45 -10.75 -3.21
N ALA A 43 -13.68 -10.22 -3.18
CA ALA A 43 -14.73 -10.54 -4.15
C ALA A 43 -14.72 -9.66 -5.42
N ARG A 44 -13.87 -8.62 -5.48
CA ARG A 44 -13.87 -7.66 -6.59
C ARG A 44 -12.98 -8.10 -7.74
N THR A 45 -13.25 -7.56 -8.92
CA THR A 45 -12.23 -7.49 -9.97
C THR A 45 -11.30 -6.32 -9.65
N ILE A 46 -9.99 -6.58 -9.58
CA ILE A 46 -9.01 -5.53 -9.30
C ILE A 46 -8.75 -4.70 -10.57
N SER A 47 -8.82 -3.39 -10.41
CA SER A 47 -8.31 -2.41 -11.36
C SER A 47 -7.64 -1.30 -10.56
N VAL A 48 -6.44 -0.91 -10.99
CA VAL A 48 -5.78 0.29 -10.47
C VAL A 48 -6.19 1.51 -11.31
N PRO A 49 -6.14 2.74 -10.76
CA PRO A 49 -6.50 3.93 -11.51
C PRO A 49 -5.68 4.14 -12.77
N ASP A 50 -6.24 4.85 -13.74
CA ASP A 50 -5.59 5.03 -15.03
C ASP A 50 -4.42 6.01 -14.99
N THR A 51 -4.47 6.96 -14.07
CA THR A 51 -3.48 8.02 -13.85
C THR A 51 -3.14 8.08 -12.36
N GLY A 52 -2.11 8.86 -12.02
CA GLY A 52 -1.94 9.31 -10.64
C GLY A 52 -3.08 10.23 -10.20
N GLY A 53 -3.23 10.38 -8.88
CA GLY A 53 -4.27 11.20 -8.25
C GLY A 53 -3.80 12.59 -7.83
N GLY A 54 -4.75 13.52 -7.73
CA GLY A 54 -4.48 14.93 -7.43
C GLY A 54 -4.60 15.33 -5.97
N PHE A 55 -4.45 16.64 -5.77
CA PHE A 55 -4.36 17.30 -4.47
C PHE A 55 -5.74 17.54 -3.87
N TYR A 56 -5.88 17.34 -2.56
CA TYR A 56 -7.19 17.43 -1.88
C TYR A 56 -7.78 18.85 -1.81
N HIS A 57 -6.97 19.89 -2.04
CA HIS A 57 -7.43 21.27 -2.22
C HIS A 57 -7.36 21.75 -3.68
N ALA A 58 -7.27 20.83 -4.64
CA ALA A 58 -7.36 21.18 -6.05
C ALA A 58 -8.73 21.82 -6.37
N ALA A 59 -8.74 22.64 -7.43
CA ALA A 59 -9.98 23.24 -7.92
C ALA A 59 -10.97 22.20 -8.46
N ASP A 60 -10.46 21.08 -8.99
CA ASP A 60 -11.26 19.94 -9.43
C ASP A 60 -11.22 18.82 -8.38
N PRO A 61 -12.33 18.54 -7.68
CA PRO A 61 -12.42 17.46 -6.71
C PRO A 61 -12.20 16.07 -7.33
N ALA A 62 -12.45 15.89 -8.63
CA ALA A 62 -12.31 14.61 -9.30
C ALA A 62 -10.87 14.09 -9.26
N GLU A 63 -9.88 14.99 -9.30
CA GLU A 63 -8.47 14.59 -9.20
C GLU A 63 -8.17 13.94 -7.85
N HIS A 64 -8.75 14.46 -6.75
CA HIS A 64 -8.54 13.88 -5.43
C HIS A 64 -9.24 12.53 -5.24
N LEU A 65 -10.36 12.29 -5.94
CA LEU A 65 -11.04 10.99 -5.90
C LEU A 65 -10.11 9.86 -6.38
N ILE A 66 -9.27 10.12 -7.38
CA ILE A 66 -8.26 9.16 -7.86
C ILE A 66 -7.24 8.83 -6.75
N THR A 67 -6.80 9.83 -5.98
CA THR A 67 -5.93 9.61 -4.80
C THR A 67 -6.62 8.72 -3.77
N LEU A 68 -7.92 8.92 -3.53
CA LEU A 68 -8.70 8.09 -2.61
C LEU A 68 -8.84 6.64 -3.12
N GLU A 69 -8.97 6.43 -4.42
CA GLU A 69 -8.96 5.09 -5.02
C GLU A 69 -7.61 4.38 -4.81
N HIS A 70 -6.48 5.09 -5.00
CA HIS A 70 -5.16 4.56 -4.67
C HIS A 70 -5.05 4.15 -3.21
N TYR A 71 -5.51 5.00 -2.29
CA TYR A 71 -5.53 4.70 -0.86
C TYR A 71 -6.44 3.53 -0.50
N ALA A 72 -7.59 3.41 -1.15
CA ALA A 72 -8.51 2.30 -0.90
C ALA A 72 -7.86 0.97 -1.30
N LEU A 73 -7.19 0.92 -2.44
CA LEU A 73 -6.46 -0.26 -2.90
C LEU A 73 -5.29 -0.63 -2.01
N SER A 74 -4.48 0.34 -1.55
CA SER A 74 -3.34 0.03 -0.69
C SER A 74 -3.76 -0.46 0.69
N GLN A 75 -4.81 0.14 1.27
CA GLN A 75 -5.40 -0.31 2.52
C GLN A 75 -6.06 -1.68 2.37
N ALA A 76 -6.77 -1.93 1.26
CA ALA A 76 -7.34 -3.23 0.97
C ALA A 76 -6.27 -4.32 0.87
N ALA A 77 -5.15 -4.04 0.19
CA ALA A 77 -4.04 -4.98 0.09
C ALA A 77 -3.48 -5.33 1.49
N ARG A 78 -3.30 -4.33 2.36
CA ARG A 78 -2.90 -4.57 3.76
C ARG A 78 -3.91 -5.44 4.49
N ASP A 79 -5.19 -5.10 4.40
CA ASP A 79 -6.25 -5.77 5.15
C ASP A 79 -6.39 -7.25 4.72
N MET A 80 -6.34 -7.50 3.42
CA MET A 80 -6.32 -8.87 2.88
C MET A 80 -5.02 -9.61 3.23
N GLY A 81 -3.87 -8.94 3.23
CA GLY A 81 -2.61 -9.55 3.67
C GLY A 81 -2.68 -10.00 5.13
N LEU A 82 -3.28 -9.21 6.01
CA LEU A 82 -3.51 -9.56 7.41
C LEU A 82 -4.48 -10.75 7.52
N MET A 83 -5.59 -10.72 6.78
CA MET A 83 -6.56 -11.82 6.81
C MET A 83 -5.96 -13.13 6.28
N TYR A 84 -5.10 -13.08 5.25
CA TYR A 84 -4.34 -14.24 4.81
C TYR A 84 -3.51 -14.84 5.96
N GLN A 85 -2.81 -14.01 6.73
CA GLN A 85 -2.01 -14.48 7.88
C GLN A 85 -2.87 -15.03 9.03
N PHE A 86 -4.13 -14.61 9.16
CA PHE A 86 -5.04 -15.11 10.19
C PHE A 86 -5.76 -16.40 9.80
N THR A 87 -6.09 -16.58 8.52
CA THR A 87 -6.97 -17.67 8.07
C THR A 87 -6.32 -18.67 7.12
N ASP A 88 -5.14 -18.36 6.59
CA ASP A 88 -4.46 -19.11 5.52
C ASP A 88 -5.29 -19.25 4.22
N GLU A 89 -6.37 -18.47 4.06
CA GLU A 89 -7.22 -18.54 2.87
C GLU A 89 -6.54 -17.92 1.63
N PRO A 90 -6.28 -18.70 0.55
CA PRO A 90 -5.53 -18.22 -0.61
C PRO A 90 -6.18 -17.05 -1.35
N ARG A 91 -7.51 -16.92 -1.30
CA ARG A 91 -8.24 -15.84 -1.99
C ARG A 91 -7.76 -14.44 -1.61
N TYR A 92 -7.37 -14.24 -0.34
CA TYR A 92 -6.84 -12.96 0.11
C TYR A 92 -5.45 -12.72 -0.46
N ARG A 93 -4.55 -13.72 -0.38
CA ARG A 93 -3.21 -13.65 -0.96
C ARG A 93 -3.25 -13.36 -2.46
N ASP A 94 -4.12 -14.07 -3.18
CA ASP A 94 -4.23 -13.96 -4.64
C ASP A 94 -4.70 -12.56 -5.04
N GLN A 95 -5.62 -11.97 -4.26
CA GLN A 95 -6.08 -10.61 -4.48
C GLN A 95 -5.01 -9.55 -4.14
N VAL A 96 -4.23 -9.75 -3.08
CA VAL A 96 -3.06 -8.90 -2.79
C VAL A 96 -2.05 -8.95 -3.93
N GLN A 97 -1.73 -10.16 -4.43
CA GLN A 97 -0.86 -10.33 -5.58
C GLN A 97 -1.40 -9.60 -6.81
N ALA A 98 -2.71 -9.70 -7.07
CA ALA A 98 -3.36 -9.00 -8.19
C ALA A 98 -3.21 -7.47 -8.08
N ILE A 99 -3.40 -6.89 -6.89
CA ILE A 99 -3.20 -5.45 -6.67
C ILE A 99 -1.74 -5.06 -6.91
N LEU A 100 -0.79 -5.78 -6.30
CA LEU A 100 0.63 -5.46 -6.41
C LEU A 100 1.15 -5.60 -7.85
N LEU A 101 0.72 -6.63 -8.59
CA LEU A 101 1.10 -6.80 -9.99
C LEU A 101 0.41 -5.79 -10.91
N ALA A 102 -0.85 -5.45 -10.67
CA ALA A 102 -1.52 -4.39 -11.43
C ALA A 102 -0.82 -3.03 -11.27
N TYR A 103 -0.33 -2.74 -10.07
CA TYR A 103 0.54 -1.57 -9.86
C TYR A 103 1.92 -1.74 -10.49
N ALA A 104 2.54 -2.92 -10.45
CA ALA A 104 3.80 -3.17 -11.16
C ALA A 104 3.68 -2.91 -12.67
N ASP A 105 2.54 -3.27 -13.28
CA ASP A 105 2.25 -3.00 -14.70
C ASP A 105 2.08 -1.49 -15.01
N LYS A 106 1.54 -0.71 -14.06
CA LYS A 106 1.12 0.69 -14.27
C LYS A 106 2.08 1.74 -13.72
N TYR A 107 2.73 1.49 -12.58
CA TYR A 107 3.32 2.53 -11.74
C TYR A 107 4.36 3.37 -12.49
N LEU A 108 5.25 2.73 -13.23
CA LEU A 108 6.29 3.41 -14.01
C LEU A 108 5.73 4.21 -15.21
N THR A 109 4.49 3.93 -15.63
CA THR A 109 3.79 4.68 -16.68
C THR A 109 3.13 5.96 -16.18
N TYR A 110 2.90 6.08 -14.87
CA TYR A 110 2.40 7.31 -14.28
C TYR A 110 3.46 8.41 -14.34
N GLU A 111 3.09 9.58 -14.86
CA GLU A 111 3.96 10.74 -14.86
C GLU A 111 4.17 11.25 -13.42
N ILE A 112 5.42 11.58 -13.08
CA ILE A 112 5.72 12.25 -11.81
C ILE A 112 5.05 13.62 -11.83
N HIS A 113 4.27 13.94 -10.80
CA HIS A 113 3.57 15.21 -10.69
C HIS A 113 3.48 15.69 -9.24
N ASP A 114 3.38 17.01 -9.05
CA ASP A 114 3.19 17.61 -7.73
C ASP A 114 1.82 18.30 -7.56
N LYS A 115 1.55 18.80 -6.35
CA LYS A 115 0.29 19.50 -6.02
C LYS A 115 0.05 20.80 -6.82
N ALA A 116 1.10 21.34 -7.45
CA ALA A 116 1.02 22.50 -8.33
C ALA A 116 0.89 22.08 -9.81
N LYS A 117 0.70 20.79 -10.08
CA LYS A 117 0.58 20.19 -11.41
C LYS A 117 1.82 20.32 -12.28
N ARG A 118 2.99 20.57 -11.67
CA ARG A 118 4.27 20.47 -12.37
C ARG A 118 4.61 19.00 -12.54
N THR A 119 5.30 18.67 -13.62
CA THR A 119 5.62 17.28 -13.96
C THR A 119 7.11 17.04 -14.17
N GLY A 120 7.50 15.76 -14.16
CA GLY A 120 8.89 15.35 -14.36
C GLY A 120 9.85 16.01 -13.37
N ASN A 121 10.95 16.56 -13.88
CA ASN A 121 11.99 17.20 -13.05
C ASN A 121 11.54 18.52 -12.39
N GLU A 122 10.42 19.10 -12.83
CA GLU A 122 9.88 20.32 -12.25
C GLU A 122 8.93 20.04 -11.07
N ALA A 123 8.48 18.79 -10.92
CA ALA A 123 7.66 18.38 -9.80
C ALA A 123 8.51 18.43 -8.52
N HIS A 124 8.09 19.21 -7.53
CA HIS A 124 8.78 19.30 -6.25
C HIS A 124 7.99 18.60 -5.16
N ALA A 125 8.62 17.63 -4.51
CA ALA A 125 7.96 16.75 -3.55
C ALA A 125 6.65 16.17 -4.07
N GLY A 126 6.67 15.75 -5.34
CA GLY A 126 5.59 15.05 -6.01
C GLY A 126 5.69 13.54 -5.86
N GLY A 127 4.80 12.83 -6.55
CA GLY A 127 4.75 11.37 -6.61
C GLY A 127 4.27 10.91 -7.98
N ARG A 128 4.12 9.60 -8.14
CA ARG A 128 3.55 8.97 -9.35
C ARG A 128 2.10 8.59 -9.13
N ALA A 129 1.80 7.88 -8.04
CA ALA A 129 0.43 7.51 -7.70
C ALA A 129 -0.34 8.69 -7.09
N THR A 130 0.36 9.63 -6.46
CA THR A 130 -0.24 10.78 -5.79
C THR A 130 0.55 12.06 -6.03
N SER A 131 -0.13 13.21 -5.93
CA SER A 131 0.46 14.53 -6.17
C SER A 131 1.41 15.08 -5.09
N GLN A 132 1.72 14.32 -4.03
CA GLN A 132 2.71 14.75 -3.02
C GLN A 132 3.49 13.56 -2.49
N GLY A 133 4.77 13.76 -2.18
CA GLY A 133 5.62 12.70 -1.59
C GLY A 133 5.04 12.12 -0.29
N ILE A 134 4.35 12.93 0.53
CA ILE A 134 3.78 12.44 1.81
C ILE A 134 2.64 11.47 1.52
N ASN A 135 1.80 11.82 0.54
CA ASN A 135 0.72 10.97 0.07
C ASN A 135 1.27 9.70 -0.60
N GLU A 136 2.40 9.81 -1.31
CA GLU A 136 3.08 8.67 -1.95
C GLU A 136 3.57 7.68 -0.88
N ALA A 137 4.18 8.18 0.21
CA ALA A 137 4.58 7.36 1.34
C ALA A 137 3.38 6.74 2.06
N MET A 138 2.31 7.51 2.31
CA MET A 138 1.08 6.99 2.92
C MET A 138 0.42 5.89 2.08
N TRP A 139 0.51 5.98 0.75
CA TRP A 139 0.03 4.95 -0.18
C TRP A 139 0.96 3.73 -0.21
N GLY A 140 2.27 3.94 -0.25
CA GLY A 140 3.29 2.88 -0.39
C GLY A 140 3.46 2.00 0.86
N ILE A 141 3.37 2.57 2.07
CA ILE A 141 3.56 1.82 3.32
C ILE A 141 2.61 0.61 3.45
N PRO A 142 1.28 0.75 3.25
CA PRO A 142 0.37 -0.39 3.23
C PRO A 142 0.71 -1.44 2.15
N LEU A 143 1.21 -1.04 0.98
CA LEU A 143 1.61 -1.98 -0.08
C LEU A 143 2.85 -2.78 0.31
N ALA A 144 3.86 -2.12 0.87
CA ALA A 144 5.07 -2.78 1.37
C ALA A 144 4.73 -3.79 2.49
N TRP A 145 3.82 -3.42 3.38
CA TRP A 145 3.35 -4.34 4.43
C TRP A 145 2.53 -5.50 3.85
N ALA A 146 1.63 -5.24 2.91
CA ALA A 146 0.89 -6.30 2.22
C ALA A 146 1.82 -7.30 1.53
N TYR A 147 2.87 -6.79 0.85
CA TYR A 147 3.91 -7.62 0.24
C TYR A 147 4.61 -8.52 1.24
N ASP A 148 5.06 -7.99 2.38
CA ASP A 148 5.68 -8.77 3.47
C ASP A 148 4.74 -9.87 4.00
N LEU A 149 3.45 -9.54 4.17
CA LEU A 149 2.42 -10.46 4.66
C LEU A 149 2.14 -11.61 3.70
N VAL A 150 2.31 -11.43 2.39
CA VAL A 150 2.04 -12.49 1.40
C VAL A 150 3.30 -13.10 0.79
N TYR A 151 4.49 -12.57 1.12
CA TYR A 151 5.76 -12.86 0.48
C TYR A 151 5.97 -14.36 0.21
N ASN A 152 5.81 -15.20 1.24
CA ASN A 152 6.06 -16.64 1.16
C ASN A 152 5.14 -17.37 0.16
N GLY A 153 3.96 -16.82 -0.13
CA GLY A 153 3.00 -17.38 -1.08
C GLY A 153 3.20 -16.91 -2.52
N LEU A 154 4.07 -15.93 -2.78
CA LEU A 154 4.36 -15.40 -4.12
C LEU A 154 5.44 -16.21 -4.85
N THR A 155 5.34 -16.28 -6.17
CA THR A 155 6.41 -16.86 -7.02
C THR A 155 7.63 -15.93 -7.07
N PRO A 156 8.83 -16.45 -7.36
CA PRO A 156 10.03 -15.62 -7.55
C PRO A 156 9.82 -14.51 -8.58
N ASP A 157 9.21 -14.82 -9.72
CA ASP A 157 8.95 -13.83 -10.78
C ASP A 157 8.00 -12.73 -10.31
N ALA A 158 6.91 -13.07 -9.60
CA ALA A 158 6.01 -12.07 -9.05
C ALA A 158 6.71 -11.16 -8.04
N ARG A 159 7.57 -11.72 -7.17
CA ARG A 159 8.38 -10.94 -6.23
C ARG A 159 9.32 -9.98 -6.96
N THR A 160 10.06 -10.46 -7.96
CA THR A 160 10.97 -9.62 -8.75
C THR A 160 10.24 -8.45 -9.41
N ARG A 161 9.07 -8.70 -10.01
CA ARG A 161 8.26 -7.65 -10.63
C ARG A 161 7.77 -6.62 -9.62
N ILE A 162 7.18 -7.07 -8.51
CA ILE A 162 6.68 -6.17 -7.46
C ILE A 162 7.83 -5.33 -6.87
N GLU A 163 8.99 -5.93 -6.63
CA GLU A 163 10.14 -5.23 -6.08
C GLU A 163 10.73 -4.20 -7.07
N SER A 164 10.89 -4.58 -8.34
CA SER A 164 11.63 -3.76 -9.32
C SER A 164 10.76 -2.76 -10.08
N GLU A 165 9.47 -3.03 -10.24
CA GLU A 165 8.55 -2.20 -11.05
C GLU A 165 7.60 -1.36 -10.17
N LEU A 166 7.50 -1.65 -8.87
CA LEU A 166 6.62 -0.96 -7.93
C LEU A 166 7.34 -0.45 -6.67
N LEU A 167 7.77 -1.34 -5.77
CA LEU A 167 8.18 -0.95 -4.42
C LEU A 167 9.49 -0.14 -4.42
N ARG A 168 10.52 -0.59 -5.15
CA ARG A 168 11.79 0.14 -5.24
C ARG A 168 11.64 1.49 -5.95
N PRO A 169 10.99 1.60 -7.12
CA PRO A 169 10.74 2.89 -7.74
C PRO A 169 9.95 3.87 -6.85
N ALA A 170 8.97 3.38 -6.09
CA ALA A 170 8.23 4.22 -5.14
C ALA A 170 9.14 4.72 -4.00
N ALA A 171 9.95 3.84 -3.42
CA ALA A 171 10.92 4.22 -2.39
C ALA A 171 11.95 5.23 -2.92
N GLU A 172 12.44 5.09 -4.16
CA GLU A 172 13.37 6.04 -4.79
C GLU A 172 12.78 7.45 -4.89
N ILE A 173 11.53 7.58 -5.33
CA ILE A 173 10.84 8.89 -5.38
C ILE A 173 10.66 9.48 -3.98
N ILE A 174 10.32 8.65 -2.99
CA ILE A 174 10.16 9.12 -1.62
C ILE A 174 11.50 9.58 -1.04
N MET A 175 12.59 8.85 -1.29
CA MET A 175 13.96 9.17 -0.83
C MET A 175 14.49 10.50 -1.37
N ASP A 176 14.06 10.93 -2.55
CA ASP A 176 14.48 12.21 -3.14
C ASP A 176 13.98 13.43 -2.34
N ASN A 177 13.08 13.22 -1.38
CA ASN A 177 12.52 14.29 -0.55
C ASN A 177 13.29 14.51 0.74
N ASN A 178 13.60 15.77 1.03
CA ASN A 178 14.16 16.18 2.31
C ASN A 178 13.53 17.49 2.82
N GLU A 179 12.68 17.37 3.83
CA GLU A 179 12.04 18.49 4.54
C GLU A 179 12.62 18.72 5.95
N GLY A 180 13.71 18.02 6.30
CA GLY A 180 14.36 18.16 7.60
C GLY A 180 13.45 17.80 8.78
N ARG A 181 13.30 18.70 9.74
CA ARG A 181 12.45 18.46 10.93
C ARG A 181 11.01 18.87 10.65
N HIS A 182 10.33 18.04 9.85
CA HIS A 182 8.94 18.23 9.48
C HIS A 182 8.17 16.91 9.54
N ASN A 183 6.85 16.96 9.74
CA ASN A 183 6.03 15.75 9.80
C ASN A 183 6.08 14.95 8.49
N HIS A 184 6.24 15.63 7.34
CA HIS A 184 6.42 14.95 6.05
C HIS A 184 7.70 14.11 6.04
N GLN A 185 8.80 14.58 6.64
CA GLN A 185 10.03 13.81 6.71
C GLN A 185 9.85 12.51 7.50
N THR A 186 8.98 12.51 8.53
CA THR A 186 8.63 11.28 9.25
C THR A 186 7.98 10.26 8.31
N TRP A 187 7.09 10.70 7.43
CA TRP A 187 6.46 9.84 6.42
C TRP A 187 7.46 9.36 5.37
N TYR A 188 8.35 10.24 4.90
CA TYR A 188 9.39 9.84 3.95
C TYR A 188 10.29 8.76 4.54
N ASN A 189 10.76 8.95 5.77
CA ASN A 189 11.61 7.97 6.45
C ASN A 189 10.91 6.64 6.71
N ALA A 190 9.58 6.63 6.85
CA ALA A 190 8.81 5.40 7.06
C ALA A 190 8.45 4.68 5.74
N GLY A 191 8.35 5.42 4.64
CA GLY A 191 8.00 4.88 3.32
C GLY A 191 9.17 4.27 2.54
N VAL A 192 10.40 4.56 2.98
CA VAL A 192 11.66 4.04 2.41
C VAL A 192 12.09 2.78 3.14
#